data_AF-A0A7C4MXQ1-F1
#
_entry.id   AF-A0A7C4MXQ1-F1
#
_cell.length_a   1.000
_cell.length_b   1.000
_cell.length_c   1.000
_cell.angle_alpha   90.00
_cell.angle_beta   90.00
_cell.angle_gamma   90.00
#
_symmetry.space_group_name_H-M   'P 1'
#
loop_
_entity.id
_entity.type
_entity.pdbx_description
1 polymer ?
#
loop_
_entity_poly.entity_id
_entity_poly.type
_entity_poly.pdbx_seq_one_letter_code
_entity_poly.pdbx_strand_id
1 'polypeptide(L)'
;MECPHCHQEISGKSCLECGTQVPAESRYCMACGAAFEPEAAGAGDAEEGPDLENRILCPDGNCTGIIVDGKCSECGKPYPEPAS
;
A
#
# COMPACT_ATOMS: atom_id res chain seq x y z
N MET A 1 17.40 -18.51 -1.23
CA MET A 1 17.25 -18.36 0.23
C MET A 1 15.96 -19.03 0.66
N GLU A 2 15.94 -19.68 1.82
CA GLU A 2 14.75 -20.35 2.32
C GLU A 2 13.87 -19.38 3.11
N CYS A 3 12.56 -19.40 2.85
CA CYS A 3 11.60 -18.63 3.64
C CYS A 3 11.39 -19.28 5.02
N PRO A 4 11.61 -18.57 6.14
CA PRO A 4 11.45 -19.16 7.49
C PRO A 4 9.99 -19.43 7.89
N HIS A 5 9.02 -19.06 7.05
CA HIS A 5 7.59 -19.24 7.34
C HIS A 5 6.97 -20.42 6.59
N CYS A 6 7.37 -20.63 5.34
CA CYS A 6 6.81 -21.69 4.48
C CYS A 6 7.87 -22.68 3.96
N HIS A 7 9.15 -22.46 4.26
CA HIS A 7 10.30 -23.28 3.84
C HIS A 7 10.45 -23.45 2.32
N GLN A 8 9.86 -22.55 1.53
CA GLN A 8 10.05 -22.54 0.08
C GLN A 8 11.36 -21.84 -0.29
N GLU A 9 12.00 -22.31 -1.37
CA GLU A 9 13.14 -21.65 -1.96
C GLU A 9 12.71 -20.41 -2.73
N ILE A 10 13.32 -19.27 -2.39
CA ILE A 10 13.11 -17.98 -3.03
C ILE A 10 14.43 -17.49 -3.61
N SER A 11 14.39 -16.93 -4.82
CA SER A 11 15.53 -16.23 -5.42
C SER A 11 15.96 -15.06 -4.54
N GLY A 12 17.25 -14.96 -4.22
CA GLY A 12 17.79 -13.92 -3.34
C GLY A 12 18.96 -13.17 -3.97
N LYS A 13 19.22 -11.96 -3.48
CA LYS A 13 20.37 -11.11 -3.79
C LYS A 13 21.01 -10.58 -2.51
N SER A 14 22.27 -10.21 -2.55
CA SER A 14 22.96 -9.61 -1.41
C SER A 14 22.88 -8.08 -1.48
N CYS A 15 22.58 -7.45 -0.35
CA CYS A 15 22.64 -6.00 -0.25
C CYS A 15 24.09 -5.51 -0.40
N LEU A 16 24.33 -4.52 -1.26
CA LEU A 16 25.67 -3.96 -1.47
C LEU A 16 26.14 -3.07 -0.31
N GLU A 17 25.20 -2.53 0.48
CA GLU A 17 25.51 -1.64 1.62
C GLU A 17 25.81 -2.43 2.89
N CYS A 18 25.03 -3.47 3.19
CA CYS A 18 25.14 -4.20 4.47
C CYS A 18 25.39 -5.70 4.33
N GLY A 19 25.43 -6.25 3.11
CA GLY A 19 25.72 -7.66 2.85
C GLY A 19 24.58 -8.65 3.15
N THR A 20 23.44 -8.19 3.67
CA THR A 20 22.30 -9.07 4.02
C THR A 20 21.69 -9.72 2.78
N GLN A 21 21.30 -11.00 2.90
CA GLN A 21 20.50 -11.68 1.88
C GLN A 21 19.05 -11.20 1.92
N VAL A 22 18.59 -10.70 0.79
CA VAL A 22 17.23 -10.21 0.60
C VAL A 22 16.61 -10.91 -0.60
N PRO A 23 15.27 -11.01 -0.68
CA PRO A 23 14.60 -11.52 -1.87
C PRO A 23 15.00 -10.74 -3.14
N ALA A 24 15.11 -11.44 -4.27
CA ALA A 24 15.57 -10.86 -5.53
C ALA A 24 14.68 -9.69 -5.99
N GLU A 25 13.37 -9.81 -5.79
CA GLU A 25 12.37 -8.81 -6.16
C GLU A 25 12.22 -7.66 -5.13
N SER A 26 12.99 -7.68 -4.03
CA SER A 26 12.93 -6.59 -3.05
C SER A 26 13.40 -5.27 -3.67
N ARG A 27 12.59 -4.22 -3.49
CA ARG A 27 12.91 -2.83 -3.84
C ARG A 27 13.82 -2.15 -2.82
N TYR A 28 13.85 -2.64 -1.59
CA TYR A 28 14.64 -2.09 -0.49
C TYR A 28 15.21 -3.21 0.38
N CYS A 29 16.32 -2.96 1.05
CA CYS A 29 16.88 -3.87 2.04
C CYS A 29 16.06 -3.79 3.33
N MET A 30 15.50 -4.91 3.78
CA MET A 30 14.72 -4.97 5.02
C MET A 30 15.57 -4.84 6.30
N ALA A 31 16.90 -4.87 6.18
CA ALA A 31 17.81 -4.73 7.32
C ALA A 31 18.37 -3.32 7.48
N CYS A 32 18.80 -2.66 6.39
CA CYS A 32 19.44 -1.33 6.44
C CYS A 32 18.66 -0.22 5.73
N GLY A 33 17.61 -0.54 4.95
CA GLY A 33 16.81 0.44 4.21
C GLY A 33 17.39 0.87 2.87
N ALA A 34 18.57 0.37 2.46
CA ALA A 34 19.15 0.69 1.16
C ALA A 34 18.19 0.35 0.01
N ALA A 35 17.98 1.30 -0.91
CA ALA A 35 17.18 1.06 -2.10
C ALA A 35 17.94 0.17 -3.08
N PHE A 36 17.22 -0.74 -3.73
CA PHE A 36 17.70 -1.46 -4.90
C PHE A 36 17.09 -0.80 -6.12
N GLU A 37 17.92 -0.40 -7.07
CA GLU A 37 17.42 0.25 -8.29
C GLU A 37 16.48 -0.71 -9.03
N PRO A 38 15.21 -0.33 -9.24
CA PRO A 38 14.32 -1.10 -10.09
C PRO A 38 14.66 -0.76 -11.53
N GLU A 39 15.21 -1.71 -12.29
CA GLU A 39 15.07 -1.64 -13.74
C GLU A 39 13.58 -1.71 -14.08
N ALA A 40 13.10 -0.61 -14.66
CA ALA A 40 11.72 -0.33 -15.02
C ALA A 40 10.72 -0.39 -13.84
N ALA A 41 10.75 0.66 -13.01
CA ALA A 41 9.50 1.18 -12.46
C ALA A 41 8.53 1.38 -13.63
N GLY A 42 7.57 0.47 -13.77
CA GLY A 42 6.50 0.60 -14.73
C GLY A 42 5.90 1.99 -14.62
N ALA A 43 5.82 2.68 -15.75
CA ALA A 43 4.93 3.80 -15.94
C ALA A 43 3.49 3.30 -15.75
N GLY A 44 3.09 3.16 -14.49
CA GLY A 44 1.71 2.98 -14.10
C GLY A 44 1.08 4.35 -14.02
N ASP A 45 0.44 4.74 -15.11
CA ASP A 45 -0.61 5.76 -15.18
C ASP A 45 -0.31 7.08 -14.46
N ALA A 46 0.33 8.00 -15.18
CA ALA A 46 0.29 9.43 -14.86
C ALA A 46 -1.01 10.09 -15.37
N GLU A 47 -2.14 9.36 -15.36
CA GLU A 47 -3.43 9.85 -15.83
C GLU A 47 -4.42 9.72 -14.67
N GLU A 48 -4.77 10.85 -14.05
CA GLU A 48 -5.74 10.99 -12.95
C GLU A 48 -5.46 10.08 -11.73
N GLY A 49 -4.50 10.51 -10.91
CA GLY A 49 -4.38 10.01 -9.54
C GLY A 49 -5.76 10.01 -8.86
N PRO A 50 -6.09 8.99 -8.04
CA PRO A 50 -7.40 8.88 -7.43
C PRO A 50 -7.73 10.21 -6.76
N ASP A 51 -8.90 10.75 -7.02
CA ASP A 51 -9.35 11.97 -6.35
C ASP A 51 -9.48 11.64 -4.84
N LEU A 52 -8.42 11.91 -4.09
CA LEU A 52 -8.31 11.61 -2.66
C LEU A 52 -9.03 12.69 -1.85
N GLU A 53 -9.16 13.89 -2.40
CA GLU A 53 -9.78 15.06 -1.76
C GLU A 53 -11.30 14.90 -1.62
N ASN A 54 -11.95 14.23 -2.58
CA ASN A 54 -13.39 13.98 -2.54
C ASN A 54 -13.78 12.66 -1.83
N ARG A 55 -12.83 11.89 -1.30
CA ARG A 55 -13.11 10.63 -0.57
C ARG A 55 -13.29 10.86 0.91
N ILE A 56 -14.54 11.06 1.33
CA ILE A 56 -14.91 11.16 2.75
C ILE A 56 -15.20 9.76 3.29
N LEU A 57 -14.51 9.34 4.36
CA LEU A 57 -14.78 8.05 5.02
C LEU A 57 -16.09 8.09 5.81
N CYS A 58 -16.73 6.93 5.96
CA CYS A 58 -17.91 6.80 6.81
C CYS A 58 -17.57 7.15 8.27
N PRO A 59 -18.36 8.00 8.95
CA PRO A 59 -18.11 8.43 10.33
C PRO A 59 -18.44 7.35 11.38
N ASP A 60 -18.96 6.20 10.96
CA ASP A 60 -19.35 5.08 11.83
C ASP A 60 -18.15 4.38 12.52
N GLY A 61 -16.91 4.67 12.09
CA GLY A 61 -15.67 4.18 12.69
C GLY A 61 -15.38 2.67 12.48
N ASN A 62 -16.41 1.86 12.30
CA ASN A 62 -16.31 0.43 11.97
C ASN A 62 -16.64 0.13 10.50
N CYS A 63 -17.31 1.05 9.81
CA CYS A 63 -17.67 0.88 8.41
C CYS A 63 -16.49 1.25 7.49
N THR A 64 -16.18 0.40 6.51
CA THR A 64 -15.09 0.61 5.53
C THR A 64 -15.51 1.43 4.31
N GLY A 65 -16.76 1.91 4.27
CA GLY A 65 -17.32 2.64 3.14
C GLY A 65 -16.92 4.11 3.08
N ILE A 66 -17.17 4.72 1.92
CA ILE A 66 -17.03 6.15 1.67
C ILE A 66 -18.40 6.81 1.49
N ILE A 67 -18.46 8.13 1.65
CA ILE A 67 -19.67 8.91 1.42
C ILE A 67 -19.79 9.23 -0.08
N VAL A 68 -20.93 8.82 -0.65
CA VAL A 68 -21.35 9.10 -2.03
C VAL A 68 -22.77 9.66 -1.95
N ASP A 69 -23.02 10.82 -2.56
CA ASP A 69 -24.33 11.50 -2.52
C ASP A 69 -24.88 11.68 -1.08
N GLY A 70 -24.00 11.99 -0.13
CA GLY A 70 -24.34 12.22 1.28
C GLY A 70 -24.68 10.96 2.07
N LYS A 71 -24.48 9.75 1.52
CA LYS A 71 -24.70 8.47 2.20
C LYS A 71 -23.51 7.53 2.06
N CYS A 72 -23.29 6.68 3.04
CA CYS A 72 -22.25 5.66 2.96
C CYS A 72 -22.59 4.60 1.89
N SER A 73 -21.61 4.26 1.04
CA SER A 73 -21.74 3.24 0.00
C SER A 73 -22.01 1.82 0.52
N GLU A 74 -21.58 1.53 1.75
CA GLU A 74 -21.67 0.18 2.33
C GLU A 74 -22.87 0.03 3.27
N CYS A 75 -23.02 0.96 4.24
CA CYS A 75 -24.04 0.84 5.28
C CYS A 75 -25.28 1.71 5.04
N GLY A 76 -25.26 2.60 4.04
CA GLY A 76 -26.36 3.49 3.69
C GLY A 76 -26.65 4.62 4.68
N LYS A 77 -25.88 4.72 5.78
CA LYS A 77 -26.06 5.80 6.78
C LYS A 77 -25.77 7.17 6.15
N PRO A 78 -26.58 8.20 6.45
CA PRO A 78 -26.31 9.55 5.98
C PRO A 78 -25.07 10.13 6.67
N TYR A 79 -24.35 11.01 5.97
CA TYR A 79 -23.27 11.79 6.57
C TYR A 79 -23.89 12.86 7.50
N PRO A 80 -23.49 12.92 8.79
CA PRO A 80 -24.00 13.93 9.70
C PRO A 80 -23.47 15.28 9.26
N GLU A 81 -24.36 16.25 9.08
CA GLU A 81 -23.94 17.63 8.87
C GLU A 81 -23.14 18.12 10.09
N PRO A 82 -22.06 18.91 9.91
CA PRO A 82 -21.33 19.45 11.04
C PRO A 82 -22.30 20.29 11.87
N ALA A 83 -22.58 19.84 13.09
CA ALA A 83 -23.39 20.58 14.04
C ALA A 83 -22.79 21.98 14.20
N SER A 84 -23.53 22.99 13.73
CA SER A 84 -23.20 24.41 13.86
C SER A 84 -23.31 24.89 15.31
#